data_AF-A0A2S2NGN9-F1
#
_entry.id   AF-A0A2S2NGN9-F1
#
_cell.length_a   1.000
_cell.length_b   1.000
_cell.length_c   1.000
_cell.angle_alpha   90.00
_cell.angle_beta   90.00
_cell.angle_gamma   90.00
#
_symmetry.space_group_name_H-M   'P 1'
#
loop_
_entity.id
_entity.type
_entity.pdbx_description
1 polymer ?
#
loop_
_entity_poly.entity_id
_entity_poly.type
_entity_poly.pdbx_seq_one_letter_code
_entity_poly.pdbx_strand_id
1 'polypeptide(L)'
;MNKESGAKWRQEQVEISHFYTNKDILRLINETEHTVTHDLEFGDRQKAMKRLRVPPLGEKQSPWTTFKVGLYLGCLIVLLVAIFISATFEKNTNIKQAFRLYRGPFLIIEFLFLMGINVYGWRSSGVNHVLIFELDPRKHVTEQHLFEIAGILGVVCALSILGYLYSDALSIPAYINPLSLVILFTLLMINPIKIFYFEARFWLLRIIWRMACAPFYYVGFADFWLADQLNSLVTVLLDAHYLICFYIYNNNWYQTSDVKFNVEEYFISKMIVNCIPAWIRFAQCIRRYRDTGETFPHLANAGKYSTTFFVVFARALLKKTKNNYADSYDNPFFFFWIICSVISSIYTYTWDVKMDWGLFNNNSGEYTFLREEIVYDNTGYYYFAIVEDLVIRLLWVPQYILTSNGIISTEMANSLVSPLEVFRRFVWNFFRLENEHLNNCGKFRAVRDISIAPIDFSDSAQIVRMMDEDMSVTNRRKRKLLPTKKSLKEDKLQLVTDQNSYSLDLTE
;
A
#
# COMPACT_ATOMS: atom_id res chain seq x y z
N MET A 1 17.99 43.39 -4.28
CA MET A 1 18.35 42.71 -3.02
C MET A 1 19.88 42.75 -2.86
N ASN A 2 20.36 43.44 -1.84
CA ASN A 2 21.78 43.74 -1.62
C ASN A 2 22.62 42.47 -1.40
N LYS A 3 23.63 42.23 -2.24
CA LYS A 3 24.58 41.11 -2.07
C LYS A 3 25.39 41.19 -0.78
N GLU A 4 25.59 42.39 -0.25
CA GLU A 4 26.38 42.62 0.97
C GLU A 4 25.65 42.20 2.25
N SER A 5 24.32 42.39 2.32
CA SER A 5 23.56 42.01 3.51
C SER A 5 23.53 40.49 3.70
N GLY A 6 23.46 39.72 2.61
CA GLY A 6 23.52 38.26 2.67
C GLY A 6 24.90 37.72 3.05
N ALA A 7 25.98 38.34 2.55
CA ALA A 7 27.34 37.94 2.91
C ALA A 7 27.65 38.20 4.38
N LYS A 8 27.22 39.37 4.88
CA LYS A 8 27.41 39.76 6.28
C LYS A 8 26.63 38.85 7.23
N TRP A 9 25.36 38.56 6.91
CA TRP A 9 24.55 37.62 7.68
C TRP A 9 25.15 36.21 7.71
N ARG A 10 25.73 35.73 6.59
CA ARG A 10 26.43 34.44 6.56
C ARG A 10 27.62 34.40 7.51
N GLN A 11 28.47 35.43 7.50
CA GLN A 11 29.61 35.49 8.42
C GLN A 11 29.17 35.56 9.88
N GLU A 12 28.16 36.36 10.18
CA GLU A 12 27.71 36.59 11.56
C GLU A 12 26.89 35.43 12.14
N GLN A 13 26.15 34.69 11.31
CA GLN A 13 25.18 33.69 11.78
C GLN A 13 25.52 32.27 11.35
N VAL A 14 26.08 32.07 10.15
CA VAL A 14 26.36 30.73 9.61
C VAL A 14 27.76 30.28 9.99
N GLU A 15 28.78 31.10 9.77
CA GLU A 15 30.18 30.68 9.97
C GLU A 15 30.56 30.48 11.45
N ILE A 16 29.84 31.13 12.36
CA ILE A 16 30.04 31.00 13.81
C ILE A 16 29.15 29.90 14.42
N SER A 17 28.16 29.41 13.66
CA SER A 17 27.22 28.41 14.17
C SER A 17 27.90 27.07 14.44
N HIS A 18 27.35 26.33 15.41
CA HIS A 18 27.86 25.01 15.77
C HIS A 18 27.84 24.03 14.61
N PHE A 19 26.85 24.10 13.71
CA PHE A 19 26.77 23.19 12.57
C PHE A 19 27.83 23.44 11.49
N TYR A 20 28.38 24.67 11.40
CA TYR A 20 29.44 25.00 10.45
C TYR A 20 30.84 24.73 11.04
N THR A 21 31.01 25.01 12.32
CA THR A 21 32.29 24.86 13.02
C THR A 21 32.59 23.42 13.42
N ASN A 22 31.54 22.63 13.74
CA ASN A 22 31.70 21.23 14.08
C ASN A 22 32.06 20.42 12.82
N LYS A 23 33.31 19.94 12.77
CA LYS A 23 33.84 19.08 11.71
C LYS A 23 33.75 17.58 12.05
N ASP A 24 33.11 17.19 13.15
CA ASP A 24 33.01 15.80 13.56
C ASP A 24 32.30 14.96 12.50
N ILE A 25 31.26 15.51 11.86
CA ILE A 25 30.57 14.82 10.76
C ILE A 25 31.53 14.57 9.59
N LEU A 26 32.30 15.58 9.18
CA LEU A 26 33.31 15.44 8.11
C LEU A 26 34.41 14.43 8.50
N ARG A 27 34.84 14.44 9.76
CA ARG A 27 35.79 13.47 10.30
C ARG A 27 35.22 12.05 10.24
N LEU A 28 34.00 11.84 10.73
CA LEU A 28 33.32 10.55 10.73
C LEU A 28 33.08 10.03 9.31
N ILE A 29 32.71 10.90 8.37
CA ILE A 29 32.59 10.55 6.95
C ILE A 29 33.93 10.05 6.42
N ASN A 30 35.01 10.83 6.61
CA ASN A 30 36.34 10.45 6.12
C ASN A 30 36.87 9.17 6.78
N GLU A 31 36.69 9.01 8.09
CA GLU A 31 37.07 7.80 8.82
C GLU A 31 36.30 6.58 8.30
N THR A 32 34.99 6.71 8.10
CA THR A 32 34.16 5.64 7.54
C THR A 32 34.59 5.30 6.11
N GLU A 33 34.81 6.29 5.26
CA GLU A 33 35.30 6.09 3.89
C GLU A 33 36.65 5.36 3.88
N HIS A 34 37.58 5.78 4.75
CA HIS A 34 38.90 5.18 4.86
C HIS A 34 38.83 3.73 5.34
N THR A 35 38.09 3.45 6.42
CA THR A 35 37.91 2.11 6.97
C THR A 35 37.24 1.18 5.96
N VAL A 36 36.16 1.60 5.29
CA VAL A 36 35.51 0.74 4.28
C VAL A 36 36.41 0.51 3.06
N THR A 37 37.16 1.53 2.64
CA THR A 37 38.09 1.39 1.51
C THR A 37 39.22 0.43 1.84
N HIS A 38 39.90 0.62 2.97
CA HIS A 38 41.11 -0.12 3.29
C HIS A 38 40.80 -1.51 3.85
N ASP A 39 39.86 -1.61 4.79
CA ASP A 39 39.67 -2.82 5.59
C ASP A 39 38.60 -3.75 5.01
N LEU A 40 37.61 -3.22 4.29
CA LEU A 40 36.48 -4.01 3.75
C LEU A 40 36.55 -4.27 2.24
N GLU A 41 37.14 -3.35 1.47
CA GLU A 41 37.22 -3.46 0.01
C GLU A 41 38.67 -3.53 -0.51
N PHE A 42 39.63 -3.86 0.36
CA PHE A 42 41.03 -4.16 0.02
C PHE A 42 41.74 -3.04 -0.77
N GLY A 43 41.42 -1.79 -0.46
CA GLY A 43 41.97 -0.60 -1.13
C GLY A 43 41.17 -0.12 -2.35
N ASP A 44 40.12 -0.84 -2.78
CA ASP A 44 39.26 -0.42 -3.88
C ASP A 44 38.28 0.68 -3.43
N ARG A 45 38.71 1.93 -3.58
CA ARG A 45 37.90 3.11 -3.25
C ARG A 45 36.61 3.17 -4.04
N GLN A 46 36.60 2.78 -5.33
CA GLN A 46 35.38 2.87 -6.14
C GLN A 46 34.31 1.91 -5.62
N LYS A 47 34.71 0.69 -5.27
CA LYS A 47 33.81 -0.31 -4.70
C LYS A 47 33.34 0.07 -3.30
N ALA A 48 34.22 0.62 -2.48
CA ALA A 48 33.90 1.16 -1.16
C ALA A 48 32.91 2.34 -1.24
N MET A 49 33.15 3.30 -2.12
CA MET A 49 32.25 4.43 -2.32
C MET A 49 30.91 3.96 -2.89
N LYS A 50 30.90 3.01 -3.83
CA LYS A 50 29.64 2.42 -4.34
C LYS A 50 28.84 1.72 -3.24
N ARG A 51 29.52 1.14 -2.25
CA ARG A 51 28.89 0.49 -1.10
C ARG A 51 28.45 1.47 -0.02
N LEU A 52 29.17 2.58 0.17
CA LEU A 52 28.84 3.62 1.15
C LEU A 52 27.75 4.59 0.64
N ARG A 53 27.77 4.87 -0.66
CA ARG A 53 26.72 5.63 -1.33
C ARG A 53 25.39 4.89 -1.12
N VAL A 54 24.44 5.57 -0.50
CA VAL A 54 23.04 5.17 -0.60
C VAL A 54 22.70 5.28 -2.09
N PRO A 55 22.25 4.20 -2.75
CA PRO A 55 21.78 4.30 -4.12
C PRO A 55 20.79 5.46 -4.18
N PRO A 56 20.80 6.31 -5.22
CA PRO A 56 19.73 7.29 -5.36
C PRO A 56 18.41 6.53 -5.22
N LEU A 57 17.44 7.09 -4.49
CA LEU A 57 16.10 6.49 -4.34
C LEU A 57 15.49 6.15 -5.71
N GLY A 58 16.04 6.69 -6.81
CA GLY A 58 15.99 6.18 -8.18
C GLY A 58 16.84 4.93 -8.45
N GLU A 59 16.47 3.74 -7.94
CA GLU A 59 17.04 2.49 -8.51
C GLU A 59 16.81 2.46 -10.01
N LYS A 60 17.86 2.16 -10.81
CA LYS A 60 17.71 1.94 -12.25
C LYS A 60 16.74 0.79 -12.46
N GLN A 61 15.53 1.13 -12.89
CA GLN A 61 14.48 0.15 -13.16
C GLN A 61 14.98 -0.84 -14.21
N SER A 62 14.78 -2.14 -13.95
CA SER A 62 15.11 -3.17 -14.93
C SER A 62 14.10 -3.10 -16.08
N PRO A 63 14.55 -2.88 -17.33
CA PRO A 63 13.64 -2.84 -18.49
C PRO A 63 12.76 -4.09 -18.59
N TRP A 64 13.28 -5.24 -18.12
CA TRP A 64 12.55 -6.50 -18.10
C TRP A 64 11.36 -6.50 -17.14
N THR A 65 11.48 -5.86 -15.98
CA THR A 65 10.38 -5.74 -15.01
C THR A 65 9.27 -4.88 -15.60
N THR A 66 9.61 -3.75 -16.23
CA THR A 66 8.63 -2.90 -16.91
C THR A 66 7.91 -3.63 -18.04
N PHE A 67 8.65 -4.40 -18.87
CA PHE A 67 8.06 -5.23 -19.92
C PHE A 67 7.07 -6.26 -19.36
N LYS A 68 7.45 -6.99 -18.30
CA LYS A 68 6.56 -7.98 -17.67
C LYS A 68 5.29 -7.33 -17.11
N VAL A 69 5.41 -6.19 -16.44
CA VAL A 69 4.24 -5.44 -15.93
C VAL A 69 3.28 -5.12 -17.08
N GLY A 70 3.80 -4.59 -18.19
CA GLY A 70 3.00 -4.31 -19.38
C GLY A 70 2.35 -5.57 -19.98
N LEU A 71 3.11 -6.67 -20.07
CA LEU A 71 2.62 -7.95 -20.56
C LEU A 71 1.47 -8.50 -19.70
N TYR A 72 1.66 -8.60 -18.39
CA TYR A 72 0.64 -9.15 -17.49
C TYR A 72 -0.60 -8.25 -17.39
N LEU A 73 -0.42 -6.93 -17.43
CA LEU A 73 -1.55 -5.99 -17.47
C LEU A 73 -2.33 -6.11 -18.79
N GLY A 74 -1.64 -6.22 -19.93
CA GLY A 74 -2.25 -6.47 -21.23
C GLY A 74 -3.03 -7.79 -21.27
N CYS A 75 -2.42 -8.88 -20.78
CA CYS A 75 -3.08 -10.18 -20.64
C CYS A 75 -4.32 -10.10 -19.73
N LEU A 76 -4.21 -9.40 -18.60
CA LEU A 76 -5.32 -9.22 -17.67
C LEU A 76 -6.49 -8.49 -18.33
N ILE A 77 -6.25 -7.42 -19.09
CA ILE A 77 -7.32 -6.70 -19.81
C ILE A 77 -8.03 -7.62 -20.79
N VAL A 78 -7.28 -8.38 -21.60
CA VAL A 78 -7.86 -9.34 -22.56
C VAL A 78 -8.69 -10.41 -21.84
N LEU A 79 -8.19 -10.95 -20.73
CA LEU A 79 -8.90 -11.96 -19.95
C LEU A 79 -10.15 -11.41 -19.26
N LEU A 80 -10.14 -10.16 -18.79
CA LEU A 80 -11.32 -9.51 -18.23
C LEU A 80 -12.42 -9.33 -19.28
N VAL A 81 -12.06 -8.94 -20.51
CA VAL A 81 -13.00 -8.89 -21.64
C VAL A 81 -13.55 -10.28 -21.94
N ALA A 82 -12.70 -11.31 -21.95
CA ALA A 82 -13.15 -12.70 -22.14
C ALA A 82 -14.13 -13.14 -21.05
N ILE A 83 -13.84 -12.87 -19.77
CA ILE A 83 -14.73 -13.17 -18.64
C ILE A 83 -16.07 -12.45 -18.81
N PHE A 84 -16.06 -11.18 -19.18
CA PHE A 84 -17.29 -10.41 -19.38
C PHE A 84 -18.16 -11.03 -20.47
N ILE A 85 -17.55 -11.37 -21.62
CA ILE A 85 -18.25 -12.06 -22.71
C ILE A 85 -18.79 -13.40 -22.21
N SER A 86 -17.95 -14.26 -21.66
CA SER A 86 -18.35 -15.59 -21.16
C SER A 86 -19.48 -15.51 -20.13
N ALA A 87 -19.42 -14.58 -19.17
CA ALA A 87 -20.45 -14.40 -18.14
C ALA A 87 -21.81 -13.93 -18.71
N THR A 88 -21.83 -13.26 -19.86
CA THR A 88 -23.09 -12.86 -20.52
C THR A 88 -23.74 -13.99 -21.31
N PHE A 89 -22.94 -14.90 -21.87
CA PHE A 89 -23.45 -15.99 -22.71
C PHE A 89 -23.74 -17.27 -21.91
N GLU A 90 -23.04 -17.50 -20.80
CA GLU A 90 -23.19 -18.72 -20.01
C GLU A 90 -24.37 -18.63 -19.03
N LYS A 91 -25.49 -19.29 -19.35
CA LYS A 91 -26.74 -19.20 -18.56
C LYS A 91 -26.85 -20.22 -17.41
N ASN A 92 -26.01 -21.26 -17.40
CA ASN A 92 -26.16 -22.40 -16.48
C ASN A 92 -25.29 -22.30 -15.21
N THR A 93 -24.41 -21.30 -15.10
CA THR A 93 -23.51 -21.18 -13.94
C THR A 93 -24.08 -20.25 -12.88
N ASN A 94 -23.90 -20.61 -11.60
CA ASN A 94 -24.41 -19.81 -10.50
C ASN A 94 -23.47 -18.63 -10.20
N ILE A 95 -23.67 -17.55 -10.95
CA ILE A 95 -22.86 -16.32 -10.90
C ILE A 95 -22.80 -15.73 -9.48
N LYS A 96 -23.86 -15.87 -8.69
CA LYS A 96 -23.91 -15.37 -7.30
C LYS A 96 -22.86 -16.04 -6.40
N GLN A 97 -22.69 -17.35 -6.56
CA GLN A 97 -21.71 -18.14 -5.81
C GLN A 97 -20.29 -17.80 -6.27
N ALA A 98 -20.10 -17.63 -7.58
CA ALA A 98 -18.82 -17.21 -8.14
C ALA A 98 -18.34 -15.88 -7.55
N PHE A 99 -19.22 -14.86 -7.51
CA PHE A 99 -18.89 -13.57 -6.89
C PHE A 99 -18.39 -13.72 -5.47
N ARG A 100 -19.04 -14.57 -4.66
CA ARG A 100 -18.64 -14.76 -3.26
C ARG A 100 -17.32 -15.51 -3.10
N LEU A 101 -17.06 -16.51 -3.95
CA LEU A 101 -15.83 -17.32 -3.88
C LEU A 101 -14.60 -16.56 -4.40
N TYR A 102 -14.76 -15.69 -5.41
CA TYR A 102 -13.67 -14.94 -6.02
C TYR A 102 -13.47 -13.52 -5.44
N ARG A 103 -14.42 -12.99 -4.66
CA ARG A 103 -14.30 -11.66 -4.03
C ARG A 103 -13.06 -11.53 -3.16
N GLY A 104 -12.77 -12.50 -2.29
CA GLY A 104 -11.57 -12.47 -1.43
C GLY A 104 -10.27 -12.32 -2.23
N PRO A 105 -9.96 -13.23 -3.18
CA PRO A 105 -8.80 -13.11 -4.07
C PRO A 105 -8.76 -11.81 -4.88
N PHE A 106 -9.91 -11.37 -5.40
CA PHE A 106 -10.03 -10.11 -6.13
C PHE A 106 -9.60 -8.90 -5.28
N LEU A 107 -10.11 -8.79 -4.05
CA LEU A 107 -9.78 -7.68 -3.15
C LEU A 107 -8.29 -7.65 -2.79
N ILE A 108 -7.64 -8.81 -2.69
CA ILE A 108 -6.17 -8.88 -2.48
C ILE A 108 -5.42 -8.33 -3.69
N ILE A 109 -5.84 -8.70 -4.91
CA ILE A 109 -5.23 -8.21 -6.16
C ILE A 109 -5.42 -6.70 -6.29
N GLU A 110 -6.64 -6.21 -6.06
CA GLU A 110 -6.97 -4.78 -6.04
C GLU A 110 -6.11 -4.03 -5.04
N PHE A 111 -6.01 -4.52 -3.80
CA PHE A 111 -5.16 -3.93 -2.77
C PHE A 111 -3.69 -3.83 -3.20
N LEU A 112 -3.14 -4.86 -3.85
CA LEU A 112 -1.76 -4.84 -4.33
C LEU A 112 -1.53 -3.83 -5.46
N PHE A 113 -2.47 -3.69 -6.41
CA PHE A 113 -2.41 -2.65 -7.44
C PHE A 113 -2.43 -1.25 -6.81
N LEU A 114 -3.37 -1.01 -5.89
CA LEU A 114 -3.48 0.26 -5.18
C LEU A 114 -2.26 0.54 -4.28
N MET A 115 -1.63 -0.50 -3.74
CA MET A 115 -0.37 -0.36 -3.00
C MET A 115 0.80 0.02 -3.92
N GLY A 116 0.85 -0.53 -5.14
CA GLY A 116 1.80 -0.09 -6.16
C GLY A 116 1.67 1.41 -6.48
N ILE A 117 0.43 1.90 -6.59
CA ILE A 117 0.15 3.34 -6.81
C ILE A 117 0.56 4.17 -5.58
N ASN A 118 0.28 3.70 -4.36
CA ASN A 118 0.73 4.36 -3.13
C ASN A 118 2.25 4.52 -3.09
N VAL A 119 3.00 3.43 -3.33
CA VAL A 119 4.48 3.46 -3.34
C VAL A 119 5.01 4.40 -4.42
N TYR A 120 4.42 4.37 -5.62
CA TYR A 120 4.76 5.31 -6.68
C TYR A 120 4.50 6.77 -6.29
N GLY A 121 3.34 7.07 -5.72
CA GLY A 121 2.96 8.42 -5.31
C GLY A 121 3.81 8.95 -4.15
N TRP A 122 4.13 8.11 -3.16
CA TRP A 122 5.06 8.46 -2.08
C TRP A 122 6.45 8.78 -2.63
N ARG A 123 6.95 7.94 -3.53
CA ARG A 123 8.27 8.13 -4.14
C ARG A 123 8.35 9.40 -4.99
N SER A 124 7.35 9.66 -5.82
CA SER A 124 7.29 10.86 -6.67
C SER A 124 7.12 12.14 -5.87
N SER A 125 6.39 12.10 -4.75
CA SER A 125 6.15 13.26 -3.87
C SER A 125 7.25 13.46 -2.81
N GLY A 126 8.29 12.64 -2.78
CA GLY A 126 9.40 12.75 -1.81
C GLY A 126 9.08 12.25 -0.40
N VAL A 127 7.98 11.51 -0.19
CA VAL A 127 7.65 10.90 1.09
C VAL A 127 8.53 9.66 1.32
N ASN A 128 9.39 9.72 2.33
CA ASN A 128 10.35 8.65 2.65
C ASN A 128 9.68 7.44 3.33
N HIS A 129 8.90 6.68 2.56
CA HIS A 129 8.20 5.47 3.01
C HIS A 129 9.16 4.36 3.45
N VAL A 130 10.35 4.26 2.84
CA VAL A 130 11.39 3.28 3.22
C VAL A 130 11.80 3.48 4.69
N LEU A 131 12.05 4.73 5.09
CA LEU A 131 12.37 5.05 6.49
C LEU A 131 11.18 4.83 7.42
N ILE A 132 9.98 5.28 7.04
CA ILE A 132 8.77 5.18 7.88
C ILE A 132 8.43 3.72 8.20
N PHE A 133 8.58 2.83 7.22
CA PHE A 133 8.35 1.40 7.40
C PHE A 133 9.59 0.64 7.92
N GLU A 134 10.69 1.33 8.19
CA GLU A 134 11.97 0.75 8.63
C GLU A 134 12.45 -0.37 7.68
N LEU A 135 12.28 -0.15 6.37
CA LEU A 135 12.71 -1.07 5.32
C LEU A 135 14.19 -0.90 5.02
N ASP A 136 14.84 -1.98 4.57
CA ASP A 136 16.20 -1.92 4.06
C ASP A 136 16.24 -1.12 2.74
N PRO A 137 16.95 0.03 2.67
CA PRO A 137 17.00 0.84 1.47
C PRO A 137 17.55 0.11 0.23
N ARG A 138 18.31 -0.97 0.43
CA ARG A 138 18.92 -1.75 -0.66
C ARG A 138 18.10 -2.96 -1.08
N LYS A 139 17.12 -3.35 -0.26
CA LYS A 139 16.35 -4.58 -0.43
C LYS A 139 14.88 -4.32 -0.09
N HIS A 140 14.26 -3.42 -0.84
CA HIS A 140 12.84 -3.13 -0.73
C HIS A 140 12.13 -3.40 -2.06
N VAL A 141 10.83 -3.66 -1.97
CA VAL A 141 10.00 -3.88 -3.16
C VAL A 141 9.64 -2.52 -3.75
N THR A 142 9.97 -2.32 -5.03
CA THR A 142 9.60 -1.13 -5.79
C THR A 142 8.14 -1.19 -6.26
N GLU A 143 7.59 -0.06 -6.69
CA GLU A 143 6.25 0.04 -7.26
C GLU A 143 6.04 -0.91 -8.45
N GLN A 144 7.05 -1.11 -9.30
CA GLN A 144 6.95 -2.00 -10.46
C GLN A 144 6.87 -3.47 -10.04
N HIS A 145 7.59 -3.86 -8.98
CA HIS A 145 7.51 -5.22 -8.45
C HIS A 145 6.14 -5.50 -7.86
N LEU A 146 5.50 -4.52 -7.20
CA LEU A 146 4.11 -4.65 -6.74
C LEU A 146 3.13 -4.81 -7.90
N PHE A 147 3.28 -4.01 -8.96
CA PHE A 147 2.46 -4.16 -10.17
C PHE A 147 2.69 -5.49 -10.89
N GLU A 148 3.93 -6.02 -10.91
CA GLU A 148 4.24 -7.33 -11.48
C GLU A 148 3.52 -8.44 -10.69
N ILE A 149 3.62 -8.41 -9.35
CA ILE A 149 2.95 -9.38 -8.47
C ILE A 149 1.43 -9.32 -8.68
N ALA A 150 0.85 -8.11 -8.63
CA ALA A 150 -0.59 -7.91 -8.79
C ALA A 150 -1.07 -8.38 -10.18
N GLY A 151 -0.33 -8.08 -11.25
CA GLY A 151 -0.63 -8.53 -12.61
C GLY A 151 -0.58 -10.05 -12.76
N ILE A 152 0.45 -10.72 -12.21
CA ILE A 152 0.56 -12.19 -12.25
C ILE A 152 -0.62 -12.83 -11.52
N LEU A 153 -0.90 -12.39 -10.29
CA LEU A 153 -2.02 -12.92 -9.50
C LEU A 153 -3.36 -12.63 -10.16
N GLY A 154 -3.51 -11.46 -10.79
CA GLY A 154 -4.68 -11.08 -11.59
C GLY A 154 -4.91 -12.02 -12.77
N VAL A 155 -3.89 -12.29 -13.57
CA VAL A 155 -3.98 -13.23 -14.71
C VAL A 155 -4.36 -14.63 -14.24
N VAL A 156 -3.73 -15.12 -13.18
CA VAL A 156 -4.05 -16.44 -12.61
C VAL A 156 -5.48 -16.49 -12.07
N CYS A 157 -5.94 -15.44 -11.41
CA CYS A 157 -7.32 -15.32 -10.94
C CYS A 157 -8.32 -15.31 -12.11
N ALA A 158 -8.03 -14.54 -13.16
CA ALA A 158 -8.88 -14.45 -14.35
C ALA A 158 -8.99 -15.81 -15.07
N LEU A 159 -7.87 -16.53 -15.22
CA LEU A 159 -7.87 -17.89 -15.76
C LEU A 159 -8.67 -18.86 -14.89
N SER A 160 -8.58 -18.76 -13.57
CA SER A 160 -9.38 -19.55 -12.64
C SER A 160 -10.89 -19.26 -12.79
N ILE A 161 -11.29 -18.00 -12.95
CA ILE A 161 -12.69 -17.61 -13.20
C ILE A 161 -13.18 -18.19 -14.53
N LEU A 162 -12.39 -18.12 -15.60
CA LEU A 162 -12.74 -18.75 -16.88
C LEU A 162 -12.87 -20.28 -16.73
N GLY A 163 -11.97 -20.92 -15.98
CA GLY A 163 -12.07 -22.34 -15.64
C GLY A 163 -13.35 -22.69 -14.87
N TYR A 164 -13.82 -21.81 -13.98
CA TYR A 164 -15.12 -21.95 -13.30
C TYR A 164 -16.29 -21.83 -14.28
N LEU A 165 -16.28 -20.82 -15.17
CA LEU A 165 -17.35 -20.58 -16.13
C LEU A 165 -17.45 -21.71 -17.17
N TYR A 166 -16.33 -22.24 -17.64
CA TYR A 166 -16.26 -23.35 -18.60
C TYR A 166 -16.14 -24.73 -17.95
N SER A 167 -16.44 -24.85 -16.66
CA SER A 167 -16.28 -26.10 -15.89
C SER A 167 -17.05 -27.27 -16.50
N ASP A 168 -18.28 -27.04 -16.95
CA ASP A 168 -19.12 -28.05 -17.63
C ASP A 168 -18.48 -28.51 -18.95
N ALA A 169 -17.98 -27.58 -19.77
CA ALA A 169 -17.32 -27.88 -21.04
C ALA A 169 -15.98 -28.62 -20.84
N LEU A 170 -15.26 -28.30 -19.77
CA LEU A 170 -13.99 -28.94 -19.39
C LEU A 170 -14.18 -30.25 -18.62
N SER A 171 -15.40 -30.59 -18.22
CA SER A 171 -15.70 -31.73 -17.33
C SER A 171 -14.89 -31.69 -16.02
N ILE A 172 -14.59 -30.49 -15.52
CA ILE A 172 -13.87 -30.25 -14.25
C ILE A 172 -14.90 -29.79 -13.21
N PRO A 173 -14.86 -30.28 -11.96
CA PRO A 173 -15.71 -29.76 -10.90
C PRO A 173 -15.57 -28.24 -10.74
N ALA A 174 -16.66 -27.50 -10.91
CA ALA A 174 -16.65 -26.03 -10.93
C ALA A 174 -15.94 -25.44 -9.70
N TYR A 175 -16.23 -25.98 -8.51
CA TYR A 175 -15.69 -25.47 -7.26
C TYR A 175 -14.21 -25.81 -7.01
N ILE A 176 -13.56 -26.66 -7.81
CA ILE A 176 -12.10 -26.87 -7.65
C ILE A 176 -11.32 -25.61 -8.00
N ASN A 177 -11.71 -24.88 -9.06
CA ASN A 177 -11.00 -23.69 -9.51
C ASN A 177 -10.82 -22.62 -8.43
N PRO A 178 -11.88 -22.14 -7.74
CA PRO A 178 -11.72 -21.14 -6.68
C PRO A 178 -10.95 -21.68 -5.47
N LEU A 179 -11.09 -22.96 -5.12
CA LEU A 179 -10.30 -23.57 -4.04
C LEU A 179 -8.81 -23.61 -4.38
N SER A 180 -8.46 -24.08 -5.58
CA SER A 180 -7.08 -24.14 -6.06
C SER A 180 -6.44 -22.76 -6.11
N LEU A 181 -7.18 -21.71 -6.47
CA LEU A 181 -6.69 -20.33 -6.48
C LEU A 181 -6.28 -19.86 -5.07
N VAL A 182 -7.14 -20.08 -4.07
CA VAL A 182 -6.87 -19.66 -2.67
C VAL A 182 -5.72 -20.47 -2.07
N ILE A 183 -5.66 -21.77 -2.35
CA ILE A 183 -4.53 -22.62 -1.96
C ILE A 183 -3.24 -22.11 -2.60
N LEU A 184 -3.25 -21.79 -3.90
CA LEU A 184 -2.10 -21.26 -4.60
C LEU A 184 -1.61 -19.95 -3.98
N PHE A 185 -2.50 -19.00 -3.69
CA PHE A 185 -2.13 -17.73 -3.04
C PHE A 185 -1.50 -17.96 -1.66
N THR A 186 -2.07 -18.87 -0.88
CA THR A 186 -1.57 -19.23 0.46
C THR A 186 -0.18 -19.89 0.38
N LEU A 187 -0.01 -20.85 -0.53
CA LEU A 187 1.27 -21.51 -0.76
C LEU A 187 2.32 -20.54 -1.26
N LEU A 188 1.98 -19.65 -2.20
CA LEU A 188 2.89 -18.59 -2.67
C LEU A 188 3.29 -17.65 -1.54
N MET A 189 2.40 -17.35 -0.59
CA MET A 189 2.72 -16.47 0.53
C MET A 189 3.71 -17.12 1.53
N ILE A 190 3.50 -18.40 1.88
CA ILE A 190 4.27 -19.11 2.92
C ILE A 190 5.51 -19.84 2.35
N ASN A 191 5.61 -19.98 1.02
CA ASN A 191 6.66 -20.76 0.38
C ASN A 191 8.09 -20.31 0.80
N PRO A 192 8.89 -21.18 1.44
CA PRO A 192 10.22 -20.82 1.95
C PRO A 192 11.30 -20.79 0.87
N ILE A 193 11.01 -21.21 -0.36
CA ILE A 193 11.97 -21.19 -1.47
C ILE A 193 12.22 -19.74 -1.89
N LYS A 194 13.47 -19.40 -2.24
CA LYS A 194 13.94 -18.06 -2.67
C LYS A 194 13.43 -17.64 -4.06
N ILE A 195 12.13 -17.79 -4.29
CA ILE A 195 11.41 -17.41 -5.51
C ILE A 195 10.39 -16.33 -5.14
N PHE A 196 9.93 -15.53 -6.11
CA PHE A 196 8.81 -14.60 -5.96
C PHE A 196 8.94 -13.65 -4.75
N TYR A 197 9.98 -12.83 -4.72
CA TYR A 197 10.19 -11.79 -3.70
C TYR A 197 10.21 -12.33 -2.24
N PHE A 198 11.03 -13.36 -2.01
CA PHE A 198 11.17 -14.06 -0.72
C PHE A 198 11.32 -13.12 0.50
N GLU A 199 12.24 -12.16 0.45
CA GLU A 199 12.50 -11.25 1.58
C GLU A 199 11.25 -10.42 1.95
N ALA A 200 10.52 -9.94 0.94
CA ALA A 200 9.31 -9.17 1.14
C ALA A 200 8.17 -10.01 1.73
N ARG A 201 8.00 -11.25 1.26
CA ARG A 201 7.00 -12.19 1.79
C ARG A 201 7.27 -12.49 3.27
N PHE A 202 8.52 -12.81 3.62
CA PHE A 202 8.88 -13.11 5.01
C PHE A 202 8.86 -11.86 5.90
N TRP A 203 9.16 -10.68 5.37
CA TRP A 203 8.91 -9.43 6.06
C TRP A 203 7.42 -9.26 6.37
N LEU A 204 6.55 -9.43 5.37
CA LEU A 204 5.09 -9.32 5.56
C LEU A 204 4.57 -10.37 6.56
N LEU A 205 5.00 -11.63 6.46
CA LEU A 205 4.63 -12.69 7.43
C LEU A 205 5.08 -12.33 8.86
N ARG A 206 6.28 -11.75 9.01
CA ARG A 206 6.78 -11.29 10.32
C ARG A 206 5.91 -10.18 10.89
N ILE A 207 5.50 -9.21 10.08
CA ILE A 207 4.59 -8.13 10.52
C ILE A 207 3.21 -8.69 10.86
N ILE A 208 2.66 -9.60 10.03
CA ILE A 208 1.39 -10.30 10.32
C ILE A 208 1.46 -11.03 11.66
N TRP A 209 2.55 -11.75 11.92
CA TRP A 209 2.76 -12.46 13.18
C TRP A 209 2.82 -11.50 14.38
N ARG A 210 3.65 -10.45 14.30
CA ARG A 210 3.78 -9.43 15.37
C ARG A 210 2.46 -8.75 15.66
N MET A 211 1.71 -8.42 14.61
CA MET A 211 0.38 -7.84 14.68
C MET A 211 -0.61 -8.80 15.38
N ALA A 212 -0.65 -10.08 15.00
CA ALA A 212 -1.53 -11.06 15.61
C ALA A 212 -1.20 -11.31 17.09
N CYS A 213 0.09 -11.24 17.45
CA CYS A 213 0.58 -11.43 18.82
C CYS A 213 0.76 -10.11 19.59
N ALA A 214 0.09 -9.03 19.18
CA ALA A 214 0.31 -7.68 19.68
C ALA A 214 0.23 -7.43 21.20
N PRO A 215 -0.44 -8.24 22.06
CA PRO A 215 -0.28 -8.04 23.50
C PRO A 215 1.16 -8.31 24.00
N PHE A 216 1.93 -9.09 23.24
CA PHE A 216 3.22 -9.64 23.67
C PHE A 216 4.44 -8.99 23.03
N TYR A 217 4.27 -8.30 21.90
CA TYR A 217 5.37 -7.65 21.16
C TYR A 217 5.31 -6.12 21.27
N TYR A 218 6.44 -5.46 21.00
CA TYR A 218 6.46 -4.02 20.79
C TYR A 218 5.79 -3.69 19.45
N VAL A 219 4.93 -2.66 19.43
CA VAL A 219 4.11 -2.29 18.27
C VAL A 219 4.77 -1.12 17.54
N GLY A 220 5.39 -1.40 16.38
CA GLY A 220 5.98 -0.40 15.49
C GLY A 220 4.97 0.18 14.49
N PHE A 221 5.42 1.12 13.66
CA PHE A 221 4.57 1.76 12.63
C PHE A 221 3.96 0.75 11.66
N ALA A 222 4.81 -0.12 11.08
CA ALA A 222 4.37 -1.14 10.14
C ALA A 222 3.30 -2.10 10.74
N ASP A 223 3.44 -2.47 12.02
CA ASP A 223 2.52 -3.40 12.69
C ASP A 223 1.10 -2.83 12.79
N PHE A 224 0.98 -1.56 13.20
CA PHE A 224 -0.34 -0.93 13.31
C PHE A 224 -0.88 -0.44 11.98
N TRP A 225 -0.01 -0.01 11.06
CA TRP A 225 -0.41 0.39 9.71
C TRP A 225 -1.01 -0.80 8.95
N LEU A 226 -0.39 -1.98 9.00
CA LEU A 226 -0.91 -3.19 8.35
C LEU A 226 -2.23 -3.62 8.98
N ALA A 227 -2.35 -3.52 10.30
CA ALA A 227 -3.59 -3.81 11.01
C ALA A 227 -4.74 -2.85 10.61
N ASP A 228 -4.43 -1.60 10.27
CA ASP A 228 -5.41 -0.67 9.72
C ASP A 228 -5.87 -1.06 8.30
N GLN A 229 -4.97 -1.60 7.47
CA GLN A 229 -5.37 -2.21 6.19
C GLN A 229 -6.29 -3.41 6.41
N LEU A 230 -6.01 -4.25 7.41
CA LEU A 230 -6.81 -5.43 7.72
C LEU A 230 -8.26 -5.10 8.11
N ASN A 231 -8.51 -3.92 8.70
CA ASN A 231 -9.88 -3.48 9.02
C ASN A 231 -10.70 -3.25 7.75
N SER A 232 -10.10 -2.70 6.70
CA SER A 232 -10.74 -2.52 5.39
C SER A 232 -10.81 -3.83 4.60
N LEU A 233 -9.89 -4.76 4.85
CA LEU A 233 -9.88 -6.12 4.28
C LEU A 233 -10.68 -7.16 5.08
N VAL A 234 -11.54 -6.75 6.04
CA VAL A 234 -12.34 -7.68 6.85
C VAL A 234 -13.21 -8.61 5.98
N THR A 235 -13.65 -8.15 4.81
CA THR A 235 -14.42 -8.97 3.87
C THR A 235 -13.62 -10.18 3.38
N VAL A 236 -12.30 -10.02 3.16
CA VAL A 236 -11.42 -11.14 2.77
C VAL A 236 -11.42 -12.22 3.84
N LEU A 237 -11.36 -11.84 5.13
CA LEU A 237 -11.43 -12.80 6.24
C LEU A 237 -12.79 -13.50 6.31
N LEU A 238 -13.88 -12.75 6.12
CA LEU A 238 -15.24 -13.30 6.11
C LEU A 238 -15.47 -14.27 4.94
N ASP A 239 -14.90 -13.97 3.77
CA ASP A 239 -14.97 -14.84 2.59
C ASP A 239 -14.09 -16.07 2.74
N ALA A 240 -12.89 -15.93 3.32
CA ALA A 240 -12.05 -17.08 3.66
C ALA A 240 -12.75 -18.01 4.66
N HIS A 241 -13.37 -17.46 5.71
CA HIS A 241 -14.19 -18.23 6.64
C HIS A 241 -15.37 -18.91 5.94
N TYR A 242 -16.10 -18.19 5.08
CA TYR A 242 -17.18 -18.77 4.29
C TYR A 242 -16.69 -19.90 3.39
N LEU A 243 -15.55 -19.73 2.74
CA LEU A 243 -14.94 -20.72 1.86
C LEU A 243 -14.63 -22.01 2.64
N ILE A 244 -14.01 -21.89 3.82
CA ILE A 244 -13.74 -23.02 4.70
C ILE A 244 -15.02 -23.76 5.05
N CYS A 245 -16.06 -23.05 5.52
CA CYS A 245 -17.36 -23.66 5.80
C CYS A 245 -17.96 -24.30 4.55
N PHE A 246 -17.95 -23.61 3.41
CA PHE A 246 -18.52 -24.09 2.16
C PHE A 246 -17.92 -25.45 1.77
N TYR A 247 -16.59 -25.62 1.78
CA TYR A 247 -15.96 -26.89 1.40
C TYR A 247 -16.07 -28.00 2.45
N ILE A 248 -16.22 -27.68 3.73
CA ILE A 248 -16.41 -28.70 4.77
C ILE A 248 -17.78 -29.38 4.64
N TYR A 249 -18.82 -28.63 4.29
CA TYR A 249 -20.20 -29.13 4.28
C TYR A 249 -20.76 -29.38 2.88
N ASN A 250 -20.14 -28.85 1.82
CA ASN A 250 -20.55 -29.13 0.46
C ASN A 250 -19.93 -30.44 -0.03
N ASN A 251 -20.78 -31.46 -0.18
CA ASN A 251 -20.39 -32.77 -0.69
C ASN A 251 -20.45 -32.88 -2.23
N ASN A 252 -21.05 -31.90 -2.94
CA ASN A 252 -21.15 -31.92 -4.39
C ASN A 252 -20.32 -30.80 -5.03
N TRP A 253 -19.19 -31.19 -5.61
CA TRP A 253 -18.24 -30.25 -6.20
C TRP A 253 -18.50 -30.01 -7.70
N TYR A 254 -19.37 -30.81 -8.31
CA TYR A 254 -19.65 -30.81 -9.75
C TYR A 254 -20.82 -29.90 -10.12
N GLN A 255 -21.92 -29.93 -9.37
CA GLN A 255 -23.11 -29.15 -9.71
C GLN A 255 -23.12 -27.80 -9.00
N THR A 256 -23.34 -26.73 -9.77
CA THR A 256 -23.53 -25.35 -9.29
C THR A 256 -24.94 -25.10 -8.70
N SER A 257 -25.54 -26.11 -8.05
CA SER A 257 -26.83 -25.96 -7.38
C SER A 257 -26.71 -25.06 -6.14
N ASP A 258 -27.82 -24.41 -5.75
CA ASP A 258 -27.88 -23.62 -4.51
C ASP A 258 -27.63 -24.50 -3.29
N VAL A 259 -26.37 -24.52 -2.83
CA VAL A 259 -25.99 -25.12 -1.55
C VAL A 259 -26.59 -24.25 -0.44
N LYS A 260 -27.76 -24.65 0.07
CA LYS A 260 -28.36 -24.05 1.26
C LYS A 260 -27.58 -24.51 2.49
N PHE A 261 -26.54 -23.76 2.83
CA PHE A 261 -25.85 -23.93 4.10
C PHE A 261 -26.73 -23.36 5.23
N ASN A 262 -26.89 -24.10 6.34
CA ASN A 262 -27.57 -23.61 7.53
C ASN A 262 -26.81 -22.41 8.12
N VAL A 263 -27.32 -21.21 7.85
CA VAL A 263 -26.76 -19.93 8.31
C VAL A 263 -26.60 -19.86 9.83
N GLU A 264 -27.35 -20.68 10.58
CA GLU A 264 -27.32 -20.74 12.04
C GLU A 264 -26.08 -21.43 12.60
N GLU A 265 -25.53 -22.44 11.92
CA GLU A 265 -24.44 -23.28 12.44
C GLU A 265 -23.11 -22.51 12.58
N TYR A 266 -22.87 -21.50 11.73
CA TYR A 266 -21.64 -20.72 11.71
C TYR A 266 -21.86 -19.25 12.10
N PHE A 267 -23.01 -18.92 12.67
CA PHE A 267 -23.37 -17.55 13.02
C PHE A 267 -22.36 -16.93 14.01
N ILE A 268 -22.03 -17.67 15.07
CA ILE A 268 -21.10 -17.22 16.11
C ILE A 268 -19.68 -17.10 15.56
N SER A 269 -19.20 -18.09 14.81
CA SER A 269 -17.85 -18.05 14.23
C SER A 269 -17.70 -16.90 13.23
N LYS A 270 -18.73 -16.62 12.42
CA LYS A 270 -18.75 -15.44 11.53
C LYS A 270 -18.62 -14.13 12.31
N MET A 271 -19.31 -13.99 13.45
CA MET A 271 -19.20 -12.80 14.30
C MET A 271 -17.77 -12.64 14.84
N ILE A 272 -17.16 -13.74 15.32
CA ILE A 272 -15.79 -13.73 15.83
C ILE A 272 -14.83 -13.27 14.74
N VAL A 273 -14.92 -13.84 13.54
CA VAL A 273 -14.07 -13.46 12.39
C VAL A 273 -14.22 -11.99 12.03
N ASN A 274 -15.45 -11.45 12.06
CA ASN A 274 -15.71 -10.04 11.77
C ASN A 274 -15.03 -9.10 12.80
N CYS A 275 -14.87 -9.54 14.04
CA CYS A 275 -14.24 -8.76 15.10
C CYS A 275 -12.71 -8.86 15.11
N ILE A 276 -12.09 -9.80 14.38
CA ILE A 276 -10.63 -10.03 14.41
C ILE A 276 -9.82 -8.76 14.10
N PRO A 277 -10.09 -8.01 13.02
CA PRO A 277 -9.27 -6.84 12.68
C PRO A 277 -9.35 -5.73 13.74
N ALA A 278 -10.54 -5.48 14.28
CA ALA A 278 -10.76 -4.49 15.33
C ALA A 278 -10.12 -4.93 16.66
N TRP A 279 -10.18 -6.22 16.98
CA TRP A 279 -9.52 -6.80 18.16
C TRP A 279 -8.01 -6.65 18.12
N ILE A 280 -7.38 -6.93 16.97
CA ILE A 280 -5.94 -6.75 16.78
C ILE A 280 -5.54 -5.30 17.06
N ARG A 281 -6.25 -4.32 16.48
CA ARG A 281 -5.95 -2.90 16.71
C ARG A 281 -6.21 -2.47 18.14
N PHE A 282 -7.30 -2.94 18.74
CA PHE A 282 -7.60 -2.70 20.15
C PHE A 282 -6.45 -3.18 21.04
N ALA A 283 -6.00 -4.43 20.86
CA ALA A 283 -4.89 -5.01 21.61
C ALA A 283 -3.58 -4.23 21.41
N GLN A 284 -3.26 -3.84 20.17
CA GLN A 284 -2.10 -2.99 19.87
C GLN A 284 -2.16 -1.65 20.59
N CYS A 285 -3.33 -1.01 20.64
CA CYS A 285 -3.51 0.28 21.31
C CYS A 285 -3.31 0.16 22.82
N ILE A 286 -3.84 -0.90 23.45
CA ILE A 286 -3.62 -1.18 24.87
C ILE A 286 -2.14 -1.48 25.16
N ARG A 287 -1.46 -2.23 24.29
CA ARG A 287 -0.01 -2.48 24.41
C ARG A 287 0.79 -1.18 24.35
N ARG A 288 0.50 -0.30 23.39
CA ARG A 288 1.19 1.00 23.28
C ARG A 288 0.94 1.90 24.48
N TYR A 289 -0.28 1.89 25.03
CA TYR A 289 -0.57 2.58 26.30
C TYR A 289 0.29 2.03 27.45
N ARG A 290 0.39 0.70 27.58
CA ARG A 290 1.25 0.07 28.59
C ARG A 290 2.73 0.48 28.45
N ASP A 291 3.22 0.58 27.22
CA ASP A 291 4.65 0.84 26.95
C ASP A 291 5.04 2.31 27.13
N THR A 292 4.14 3.23 26.83
CA THR A 292 4.40 4.69 26.85
C THR A 292 3.87 5.38 28.10
N GLY A 293 2.83 4.84 28.75
CA GLY A 293 2.07 5.52 29.79
C GLY A 293 1.15 6.63 29.28
N GLU A 294 1.12 6.92 27.97
CA GLU A 294 0.36 8.02 27.40
C GLU A 294 -1.09 7.61 27.11
N THR A 295 -2.05 8.18 27.84
CA THR A 295 -3.50 7.90 27.65
C THR A 295 -3.98 8.32 26.26
N PHE A 296 -3.55 9.49 25.79
CA PHE A 296 -3.79 9.97 24.43
C PHE A 296 -2.49 9.89 23.62
N PRO A 297 -2.51 9.34 22.39
CA PRO A 297 -3.69 8.93 21.62
C PRO A 297 -4.15 7.48 21.87
N HIS A 298 -3.43 6.69 22.68
CA HIS A 298 -3.56 5.23 22.68
C HIS A 298 -4.92 4.71 23.15
N LEU A 299 -5.41 5.15 24.31
CA LEU A 299 -6.67 4.66 24.86
C LEU A 299 -7.89 5.18 24.08
N ALA A 300 -7.81 6.40 23.55
CA ALA A 300 -8.81 6.93 22.64
C ALA A 300 -8.89 6.06 21.36
N ASN A 301 -7.75 5.70 20.79
CA ASN A 301 -7.71 4.82 19.63
C ASN A 301 -8.26 3.42 19.94
N ALA A 302 -7.97 2.87 21.14
CA ALA A 302 -8.59 1.63 21.59
C ALA A 302 -10.13 1.75 21.65
N GLY A 303 -10.63 2.86 22.20
CA GLY A 303 -12.06 3.17 22.21
C GLY A 303 -12.68 3.27 20.81
N LYS A 304 -11.94 3.78 19.82
CA LYS A 304 -12.39 3.79 18.43
C LYS A 304 -12.65 2.38 17.91
N TYR A 305 -11.69 1.46 18.04
CA TYR A 305 -11.87 0.08 17.54
C TYR A 305 -12.87 -0.74 18.36
N SER A 306 -13.09 -0.41 19.64
CA SER A 306 -14.12 -1.10 20.43
C SER A 306 -15.54 -0.83 19.92
N THR A 307 -15.78 0.32 19.27
CA THR A 307 -17.09 0.62 18.64
C THR A 307 -17.52 -0.44 17.64
N THR A 308 -16.56 -1.06 16.91
CA THR A 308 -16.84 -2.14 15.95
C THR A 308 -17.47 -3.35 16.63
N PHE A 309 -17.07 -3.71 17.86
CA PHE A 309 -17.66 -4.84 18.58
C PHE A 309 -19.16 -4.61 18.84
N PHE A 310 -19.53 -3.39 19.23
CA PHE A 310 -20.92 -3.03 19.45
C PHE A 310 -21.73 -3.07 18.16
N VAL A 311 -21.18 -2.57 17.05
CA VAL A 311 -21.84 -2.63 15.73
C VAL A 311 -22.09 -4.08 15.31
N VAL A 312 -21.07 -4.94 15.39
CA VAL A 312 -21.17 -6.35 15.00
C VAL A 312 -22.16 -7.09 15.90
N PHE A 313 -22.10 -6.88 17.21
CA PHE A 313 -23.00 -7.48 18.17
C PHE A 313 -24.46 -7.04 17.97
N ALA A 314 -24.70 -5.73 17.78
CA ALA A 314 -26.03 -5.21 17.50
C ALA A 314 -26.62 -5.75 16.20
N ARG A 315 -25.82 -5.80 15.12
CA ARG A 315 -26.21 -6.40 13.84
C ARG A 315 -26.56 -7.87 13.97
N ALA A 316 -25.81 -8.60 14.80
CA ALA A 316 -26.05 -10.00 15.09
C ALA A 316 -27.38 -10.21 15.84
N LEU A 317 -27.63 -9.44 16.90
CA LEU A 317 -28.89 -9.50 17.64
C LEU A 317 -30.09 -9.17 16.76
N LEU A 318 -29.98 -8.14 15.92
CA LEU A 318 -31.00 -7.78 14.93
C LEU A 318 -31.31 -8.96 14.00
N LYS A 319 -30.29 -9.65 13.49
CA LYS A 319 -30.49 -10.80 12.60
C LYS A 319 -31.12 -12.00 13.32
N LYS A 320 -30.70 -12.28 14.57
CA LYS A 320 -31.20 -13.42 15.36
C LYS A 320 -32.66 -13.23 15.78
N THR A 321 -33.06 -12.00 16.07
CA THR A 321 -34.42 -11.67 16.53
C THR A 321 -35.37 -11.30 15.41
N LYS A 322 -34.93 -11.36 14.14
CA LYS A 322 -35.72 -10.97 12.97
C LYS A 322 -37.09 -11.67 12.91
N ASN A 323 -37.15 -12.96 13.26
CA ASN A 323 -38.39 -13.75 13.18
C ASN A 323 -39.40 -13.44 14.32
N ASN A 324 -38.99 -12.68 15.34
CA ASN A 324 -39.85 -12.36 16.49
C ASN A 324 -40.69 -11.10 16.27
N TYR A 325 -40.46 -10.36 15.18
CA TYR A 325 -41.10 -9.07 14.88
C TYR A 325 -41.65 -9.09 13.45
N ALA A 326 -42.77 -8.41 13.20
CA ALA A 326 -43.37 -8.32 11.88
C ALA A 326 -42.52 -7.45 10.95
N ASP A 327 -42.11 -6.27 11.44
CA ASP A 327 -41.22 -5.36 10.72
C ASP A 327 -39.88 -5.16 11.41
N SER A 328 -38.87 -4.76 10.63
CA SER A 328 -37.55 -4.44 11.17
C SER A 328 -37.57 -3.20 12.09
N TYR A 329 -38.52 -2.29 11.88
CA TYR A 329 -38.69 -1.09 12.69
C TYR A 329 -39.28 -1.36 14.08
N ASP A 330 -40.01 -2.47 14.24
CA ASP A 330 -40.55 -2.89 15.54
C ASP A 330 -39.47 -3.52 16.44
N ASN A 331 -38.35 -3.91 15.84
CA ASN A 331 -37.27 -4.57 16.55
C ASN A 331 -36.38 -3.53 17.26
N PRO A 332 -36.31 -3.50 18.61
CA PRO A 332 -35.48 -2.51 19.33
C PRO A 332 -33.98 -2.63 19.00
N PHE A 333 -33.52 -3.81 18.59
CA PHE A 333 -32.13 -4.01 18.17
C PHE A 333 -31.80 -3.32 16.84
N PHE A 334 -32.81 -2.92 16.05
CA PHE A 334 -32.61 -2.08 14.88
C PHE A 334 -32.08 -0.70 15.28
N PHE A 335 -32.78 -0.01 16.18
CA PHE A 335 -32.35 1.31 16.67
C PHE A 335 -31.01 1.23 17.40
N PHE A 336 -30.80 0.18 18.20
CA PHE A 336 -29.51 -0.05 18.85
C PHE A 336 -28.37 -0.18 17.82
N TRP A 337 -28.58 -0.96 16.75
CA TRP A 337 -27.60 -1.10 15.67
C TRP A 337 -27.34 0.22 14.93
N ILE A 338 -28.38 1.02 14.65
CA ILE A 338 -28.24 2.35 14.03
C ILE A 338 -27.39 3.27 14.92
N ILE A 339 -27.69 3.36 16.22
CA ILE A 339 -26.95 4.21 17.16
C ILE A 339 -25.47 3.78 17.21
N CYS A 340 -25.19 2.48 17.35
CA CYS A 340 -23.82 1.98 17.34
C CYS A 340 -23.10 2.31 16.02
N SER A 341 -23.78 2.17 14.88
CA SER A 341 -23.20 2.42 13.55
C SER A 341 -22.91 3.91 13.33
N VAL A 342 -23.80 4.80 13.79
CA VAL A 342 -23.59 6.26 13.73
C VAL A 342 -22.43 6.68 14.61
N ILE A 343 -22.37 6.21 15.86
CA ILE A 343 -21.26 6.50 16.78
C ILE A 343 -19.93 6.02 16.19
N SER A 344 -19.90 4.78 15.69
CA SER A 344 -18.70 4.21 15.07
C SER A 344 -18.27 5.03 13.85
N SER A 345 -19.21 5.39 12.97
CA SER A 345 -18.94 6.17 11.75
C SER A 345 -18.37 7.55 12.09
N ILE A 346 -18.99 8.30 13.01
CA ILE A 346 -18.53 9.64 13.40
C ILE A 346 -17.16 9.57 14.06
N TYR A 347 -16.95 8.63 14.99
CA TYR A 347 -15.68 8.53 15.71
C TYR A 347 -14.55 8.18 14.73
N THR A 348 -14.74 7.16 13.91
CA THR A 348 -13.72 6.71 12.98
C THR A 348 -13.45 7.74 11.87
N TYR A 349 -14.47 8.46 11.38
CA TYR A 349 -14.30 9.60 10.45
C TYR A 349 -13.46 10.72 11.07
N THR A 350 -13.83 11.14 12.29
CA THR A 350 -13.12 12.20 13.01
C THR A 350 -11.66 11.80 13.24
N TRP A 351 -11.41 10.52 13.53
CA TRP A 351 -10.07 10.00 13.70
C TRP A 351 -9.25 10.09 12.43
N ASP A 352 -9.77 9.63 11.29
CA ASP A 352 -9.03 9.61 10.03
C ASP A 352 -8.66 11.05 9.62
N VAL A 353 -9.62 11.98 9.67
CA VAL A 353 -9.39 13.37 9.26
C VAL A 353 -8.51 14.15 10.24
N LYS A 354 -8.79 14.10 11.55
CA LYS A 354 -8.07 14.92 12.54
C LYS A 354 -6.78 14.30 13.03
N MET A 355 -6.80 13.00 13.32
CA MET A 355 -5.67 12.32 13.96
C MET A 355 -4.70 11.75 12.95
N ASP A 356 -5.20 10.94 12.02
CA ASP A 356 -4.34 10.21 11.07
C ASP A 356 -3.81 11.13 9.98
N TRP A 357 -4.61 12.08 9.49
CA TRP A 357 -4.19 13.06 8.48
C TRP A 357 -3.72 14.39 9.08
N GLY A 358 -4.03 14.68 10.35
CA GLY A 358 -3.61 15.94 10.99
C GLY A 358 -4.28 17.19 10.39
N LEU A 359 -5.49 17.06 9.85
CA LEU A 359 -6.28 18.16 9.29
C LEU A 359 -7.20 18.78 10.35
N PHE A 360 -7.81 19.93 10.05
CA PHE A 360 -8.70 20.67 10.97
C PHE A 360 -8.03 21.13 12.28
N ASN A 361 -6.72 21.41 12.26
CA ASN A 361 -6.03 22.07 13.35
C ASN A 361 -6.28 23.59 13.33
N ASN A 362 -6.23 24.22 14.51
CA ASN A 362 -6.46 25.67 14.67
C ASN A 362 -5.41 26.54 13.95
N ASN A 363 -4.22 25.97 13.69
CA ASN A 363 -3.20 26.60 12.84
C ASN A 363 -3.42 26.16 11.39
N SER A 364 -4.58 26.53 10.83
CA SER A 364 -4.80 26.36 9.40
C SER A 364 -3.98 27.42 8.66
N GLY A 365 -3.20 27.00 7.66
CA GLY A 365 -2.43 27.91 6.82
C GLY A 365 -3.33 28.75 5.91
N GLU A 366 -2.89 29.00 4.67
CA GLU A 366 -3.68 29.78 3.71
C GLU A 366 -4.99 29.10 3.30
N TYR A 367 -5.12 27.78 3.49
CA TYR A 367 -6.28 26.99 3.10
C TYR A 367 -7.13 26.55 4.31
N THR A 368 -8.43 26.85 4.28
CA THR A 368 -9.38 26.49 5.34
C THR A 368 -9.41 24.99 5.58
N PHE A 369 -9.26 24.59 6.85
CA PHE A 369 -9.23 23.21 7.36
C PHE A 369 -7.99 22.37 7.02
N LEU A 370 -7.05 22.88 6.23
CA LEU A 370 -5.78 22.20 5.96
C LEU A 370 -4.70 22.72 6.92
N ARG A 371 -3.70 21.89 7.17
CA ARG A 371 -2.50 22.27 7.95
C ARG A 371 -1.55 23.12 7.10
N GLU A 372 -0.64 23.82 7.76
CA GLU A 372 0.33 24.72 7.09
C GLU A 372 1.28 23.98 6.14
N GLU A 373 1.78 22.81 6.53
CA GLU A 373 2.72 22.02 5.73
C GLU A 373 2.00 20.91 4.95
N ILE A 374 1.92 21.07 3.64
CA ILE A 374 1.40 20.08 2.69
C ILE A 374 2.50 19.63 1.73
N VAL A 375 2.52 18.34 1.41
CA VAL A 375 3.50 17.72 0.49
C VAL A 375 2.92 17.58 -0.91
N TYR A 376 1.60 17.35 -1.04
CA TYR A 376 0.96 17.20 -2.34
C TYR A 376 0.55 18.57 -2.89
N ASP A 377 1.06 18.92 -4.08
CA ASP A 377 0.93 20.26 -4.67
C ASP A 377 -0.52 20.74 -4.88
N ASN A 378 -1.46 19.82 -5.12
CA ASN A 378 -2.86 20.15 -5.38
C ASN A 378 -3.73 19.96 -4.14
N THR A 379 -4.27 21.06 -3.61
CA THR A 379 -5.18 21.07 -2.45
C THR A 379 -6.50 20.32 -2.70
N GLY A 380 -6.92 20.19 -3.97
CA GLY A 380 -8.10 19.43 -4.36
C GLY A 380 -8.06 17.97 -3.91
N TYR A 381 -6.87 17.36 -3.80
CA TYR A 381 -6.73 15.99 -3.32
C TYR A 381 -7.15 15.83 -1.85
N TYR A 382 -6.87 16.83 -1.00
CA TYR A 382 -7.24 16.78 0.41
C TYR A 382 -8.76 16.91 0.60
N TYR A 383 -9.39 17.86 -0.11
CA TYR A 383 -10.85 18.01 -0.06
C TYR A 383 -11.57 16.80 -0.64
N PHE A 384 -11.05 16.24 -1.75
CA PHE A 384 -11.55 14.98 -2.29
C PHE A 384 -11.50 13.87 -1.24
N ALA A 385 -10.37 13.69 -0.55
CA ALA A 385 -10.22 12.66 0.48
C ALA A 385 -11.19 12.84 1.66
N ILE A 386 -11.40 14.07 2.11
CA ILE A 386 -12.37 14.37 3.20
C ILE A 386 -13.80 13.97 2.80
N VAL A 387 -14.20 14.26 1.55
CA VAL A 387 -15.54 13.96 1.04
C VAL A 387 -15.68 12.46 0.75
N GLU A 388 -14.69 11.87 0.09
CA GLU A 388 -14.66 10.45 -0.28
C GLU A 388 -14.73 9.56 0.97
N ASP A 389 -13.96 9.86 2.01
CA ASP A 389 -13.99 9.10 3.26
C ASP A 389 -15.37 9.17 3.93
N LEU A 390 -16.01 10.34 3.94
CA LEU A 390 -17.35 10.51 4.49
C LEU A 390 -18.39 9.69 3.70
N VAL A 391 -18.38 9.80 2.37
CA VAL A 391 -19.35 9.12 1.51
C VAL A 391 -19.24 7.61 1.62
N ILE A 392 -18.01 7.07 1.54
CA ILE A 392 -17.80 5.62 1.59
C ILE A 392 -18.12 5.06 2.97
N ARG A 393 -17.79 5.79 4.05
CA ARG A 393 -18.10 5.36 5.42
C ARG A 393 -19.61 5.32 5.69
N LEU A 394 -20.41 6.11 4.97
CA LEU A 394 -21.88 6.08 5.07
C LEU A 394 -22.54 5.02 4.18
N LEU A 395 -21.78 4.24 3.40
CA LEU A 395 -22.34 3.22 2.48
C LEU A 395 -23.14 2.11 3.20
N TRP A 396 -22.93 1.90 4.50
CA TRP A 396 -23.73 0.94 5.26
C TRP A 396 -25.23 1.29 5.24
N VAL A 397 -25.60 2.57 5.07
CA VAL A 397 -27.00 3.04 5.00
C VAL A 397 -27.67 2.59 3.68
N PRO A 398 -27.21 3.01 2.48
CA PRO A 398 -27.80 2.53 1.23
C PRO A 398 -27.67 1.02 1.08
N GLN A 399 -26.57 0.42 1.54
CA GLN A 399 -26.42 -1.05 1.54
C GLN A 399 -27.52 -1.74 2.34
N TYR A 400 -27.86 -1.23 3.53
CA TYR A 400 -28.96 -1.78 4.33
C TYR A 400 -30.32 -1.57 3.68
N ILE A 401 -30.59 -0.37 3.13
CA ILE A 401 -31.87 -0.06 2.47
C ILE A 401 -32.09 -0.98 1.26
N LEU A 402 -31.09 -1.13 0.39
CA LEU A 402 -31.18 -1.97 -0.81
C LEU A 402 -31.36 -3.45 -0.48
N THR A 403 -30.71 -3.94 0.59
CA THR A 403 -30.79 -5.35 1.00
C THR A 403 -32.05 -5.67 1.80
N SER A 404 -32.56 -4.75 2.60
CA SER A 404 -33.81 -4.92 3.36
C SER A 404 -35.04 -4.91 2.45
N ASN A 405 -35.04 -4.06 1.42
CA ASN A 405 -36.10 -4.01 0.41
C ASN A 405 -36.00 -5.12 -0.66
N GLY A 406 -35.00 -5.99 -0.58
CA GLY A 406 -34.83 -7.11 -1.51
C GLY A 406 -34.44 -6.72 -2.94
N ILE A 407 -34.06 -5.46 -3.19
CA ILE A 407 -33.66 -4.97 -4.52
C ILE A 407 -32.35 -5.64 -4.95
N ILE A 408 -31.41 -5.76 -4.03
CA ILE A 408 -30.09 -6.38 -4.26
C ILE A 408 -29.85 -7.45 -3.19
N SER A 409 -29.26 -8.59 -3.59
CA SER A 409 -28.85 -9.60 -2.61
C SER A 409 -27.72 -9.09 -1.72
N THR A 410 -27.69 -9.52 -0.46
CA THR A 410 -26.62 -9.16 0.49
C THR A 410 -25.22 -9.43 -0.06
N GLU A 411 -25.06 -10.51 -0.82
CA GLU A 411 -23.77 -10.87 -1.41
C GLU A 411 -23.34 -9.90 -2.51
N MET A 412 -24.26 -9.51 -3.40
CA MET A 412 -23.98 -8.52 -4.44
C MET A 412 -23.69 -7.15 -3.80
N ALA A 413 -24.45 -6.76 -2.77
CA ALA A 413 -24.22 -5.50 -2.07
C ALA A 413 -22.83 -5.45 -1.42
N ASN A 414 -22.39 -6.53 -0.77
CA ASN A 414 -21.02 -6.64 -0.25
C ASN A 414 -19.98 -6.58 -1.38
N SER A 415 -20.20 -7.24 -2.51
CA SER A 415 -19.26 -7.20 -3.64
C SER A 415 -19.12 -5.81 -4.27
N LEU A 416 -20.10 -4.92 -4.11
CA LEU A 416 -20.01 -3.52 -4.54
C LEU A 416 -19.33 -2.62 -3.50
N VAL A 417 -19.59 -2.84 -2.21
CA VAL A 417 -19.09 -1.99 -1.12
C VAL A 417 -17.64 -2.32 -0.74
N SER A 418 -17.24 -3.61 -0.74
CA SER A 418 -15.90 -4.00 -0.30
C SER A 418 -14.76 -3.42 -1.14
N PRO A 419 -14.82 -3.35 -2.49
CA PRO A 419 -13.80 -2.65 -3.29
C PRO A 419 -13.69 -1.17 -2.94
N LEU A 420 -14.83 -0.49 -2.70
CA LEU A 420 -14.85 0.91 -2.29
C LEU A 420 -14.19 1.13 -0.91
N GLU A 421 -14.37 0.20 0.03
CA GLU A 421 -13.67 0.28 1.33
C GLU A 421 -12.15 0.07 1.18
N VAL A 422 -11.70 -0.76 0.24
CA VAL A 422 -10.27 -0.89 -0.10
C VAL A 422 -9.76 0.40 -0.75
N PHE A 423 -10.53 1.01 -1.65
CA PHE A 423 -10.20 2.28 -2.28
C PHE A 423 -10.08 3.43 -1.26
N ARG A 424 -11.01 3.52 -0.30
CA ARG A 424 -10.94 4.48 0.80
C ARG A 424 -9.65 4.35 1.60
N ARG A 425 -9.26 3.11 1.92
CA ARG A 425 -8.00 2.84 2.60
C ARG A 425 -6.78 3.22 1.75
N PHE A 426 -6.87 3.03 0.44
CA PHE A 426 -5.86 3.49 -0.51
C PHE A 426 -5.67 5.00 -0.45
N VAL A 427 -6.75 5.79 -0.40
CA VAL A 427 -6.67 7.25 -0.23
C VAL A 427 -6.08 7.61 1.13
N TRP A 428 -6.56 6.95 2.20
CA TRP A 428 -6.05 7.15 3.56
C TRP A 428 -4.53 6.94 3.69
N ASN A 429 -3.98 5.98 2.94
CA ASN A 429 -2.54 5.66 2.95
C ASN A 429 -1.66 6.85 2.54
N PHE A 430 -2.07 7.65 1.55
CA PHE A 430 -1.34 8.84 1.12
C PHE A 430 -1.19 9.87 2.25
N PHE A 431 -2.31 10.23 2.87
CA PHE A 431 -2.33 11.28 3.90
C PHE A 431 -1.80 10.79 5.24
N ARG A 432 -1.97 9.49 5.57
CA ARG A 432 -1.40 8.93 6.79
C ARG A 432 0.14 8.96 6.75
N LEU A 433 0.74 8.53 5.65
CA LEU A 433 2.20 8.51 5.52
C LEU A 433 2.78 9.92 5.43
N GLU A 434 2.08 10.82 4.76
CA GLU A 434 2.44 12.23 4.72
C GLU A 434 2.45 12.85 6.14
N ASN A 435 1.40 12.63 6.93
CA ASN A 435 1.35 13.12 8.31
C ASN A 435 2.45 12.48 9.18
N GLU A 436 2.77 11.20 9.00
CA GLU A 436 3.89 10.56 9.71
C GLU A 436 5.24 11.15 9.29
N HIS A 437 5.43 11.41 7.99
CA HIS A 437 6.62 12.03 7.45
C HIS A 437 6.87 13.41 8.06
N LEU A 438 5.86 14.27 8.06
CA LEU A 438 5.93 15.62 8.63
C LEU A 438 6.21 15.57 10.15
N ASN A 439 5.55 14.67 10.88
CA ASN A 439 5.80 14.48 12.32
C ASN A 439 7.24 14.02 12.61
N ASN A 440 7.82 13.15 11.77
CA ASN A 440 9.20 12.70 11.92
C ASN A 440 10.21 13.80 11.59
N CYS A 441 9.94 14.63 10.58
CA CYS A 441 10.71 15.82 10.25
C CYS A 441 10.67 16.85 11.40
N GLY A 442 9.49 17.15 11.95
CA GLY A 442 9.31 18.10 13.05
C GLY A 442 9.97 17.67 14.37
N LYS A 443 10.08 16.36 14.62
CA LYS A 443 10.78 15.80 15.80
C LYS A 443 12.29 15.60 15.59
N PHE A 444 12.85 16.05 14.47
CA PHE A 444 14.25 15.83 14.07
C PHE A 444 14.70 14.36 14.09
N ARG A 445 13.75 13.41 14.00
CA ARG A 445 14.04 11.96 13.96
C ARG A 445 14.53 11.54 12.57
N ALA A 446 14.25 12.33 11.55
CA ALA A 446 14.86 12.20 10.24
C ALA A 446 16.17 13.02 10.18
N VAL A 447 17.31 12.34 10.08
CA VAL A 447 18.55 12.98 9.64
C VAL A 447 18.31 13.53 8.22
N ARG A 448 18.57 14.82 8.04
CA ARG A 448 18.39 15.58 6.79
C ARG A 448 19.11 14.90 5.61
N ASP A 449 18.38 14.13 4.83
CA ASP A 449 18.50 14.14 3.38
C ASP A 449 17.19 14.71 2.85
N ILE A 450 17.18 16.03 2.65
CA ILE A 450 16.06 16.71 2.00
C ILE A 450 16.01 16.15 0.58
N SER A 451 15.06 15.26 0.30
CA SER A 451 14.71 14.86 -1.06
C SER A 451 14.16 16.07 -1.77
N ILE A 452 15.04 16.84 -2.41
CA ILE A 452 14.64 17.73 -3.47
C ILE A 452 13.92 16.83 -4.48
N ALA A 453 12.69 17.19 -4.85
CA ALA A 453 11.91 16.50 -5.88
C ALA A 453 12.84 16.08 -7.04
N PRO A 454 12.73 14.85 -7.56
CA PRO A 454 13.71 14.29 -8.46
C PRO A 454 14.00 15.29 -9.59
N ILE A 455 15.24 15.80 -9.59
CA ILE A 455 15.73 16.62 -10.69
C ILE A 455 15.72 15.71 -11.92
N ASP A 456 15.25 16.26 -13.03
CA ASP A 456 15.02 15.56 -14.30
C ASP A 456 16.16 14.56 -14.63
N PHE A 457 15.83 13.43 -15.28
CA PHE A 457 16.76 12.29 -15.43
C PHE A 457 18.08 12.70 -16.12
N SER A 458 18.05 13.75 -16.94
CA SER A 458 19.22 14.39 -17.55
C SER A 458 20.20 14.94 -16.52
N ASP A 459 19.68 15.59 -15.49
CA ASP A 459 20.44 16.35 -14.50
C ASP A 459 21.05 15.40 -13.46
N SER A 460 20.35 14.30 -13.15
CA SER A 460 20.89 13.22 -12.31
C SER A 460 22.13 12.57 -12.94
N ALA A 461 22.09 12.27 -14.24
CA ALA A 461 23.24 11.72 -14.96
C ALA A 461 24.38 12.76 -15.08
N GLN A 462 24.04 14.04 -15.20
CA GLN A 462 24.99 15.14 -15.25
C GLN A 462 25.68 15.36 -13.89
N ILE A 463 24.95 15.30 -12.78
CA ILE A 463 25.48 15.39 -11.41
C ILE A 463 26.41 14.21 -11.13
N VAL A 464 26.02 12.98 -11.48
CA VAL A 464 26.89 11.81 -11.32
C VAL A 464 28.17 11.96 -12.14
N ARG A 465 28.10 12.46 -13.38
CA ARG A 465 29.30 12.75 -14.19
C ARG A 465 30.16 13.87 -13.60
N MET A 466 29.55 14.96 -13.12
CA MET A 466 30.28 16.07 -12.48
C MET A 466 30.93 15.68 -11.14
N MET A 467 30.44 14.62 -10.48
CA MET A 467 30.98 14.13 -9.20
C MET A 467 32.04 13.03 -9.37
N ASP A 468 32.10 12.36 -10.52
CA ASP A 468 33.12 11.36 -10.87
C ASP A 468 34.32 11.99 -11.62
N GLU A 469 34.34 13.31 -11.86
CA GLU A 469 35.53 14.02 -12.34
C GLU A 469 36.58 14.12 -11.21
N ASP A 470 37.84 13.75 -11.51
CA ASP A 470 39.00 13.73 -10.57
C ASP A 470 39.40 15.09 -9.97
N MET A 471 38.64 16.16 -10.24
CA MET A 471 38.98 17.52 -9.82
C MET A 471 38.00 17.99 -8.75
N SER A 472 38.52 18.12 -7.54
CA SER A 472 37.91 18.84 -6.43
C SER A 472 37.19 20.10 -6.91
N VAL A 473 35.90 20.22 -6.56
CA VAL A 473 35.02 21.34 -6.86
C VAL A 473 35.76 22.67 -6.66
N THR A 474 36.21 23.30 -7.75
CA THR A 474 36.77 24.65 -7.71
C THR A 474 35.60 25.63 -7.66
N ASN A 475 35.34 26.16 -6.47
CA ASN A 475 34.34 27.19 -6.27
C ASN A 475 34.63 28.43 -7.14
N ARG A 476 33.64 28.80 -7.97
CA ARG A 476 33.40 30.12 -8.59
C ARG A 476 34.61 30.95 -9.01
N ARG A 477 34.83 31.07 -10.33
CA ARG A 477 35.22 32.38 -10.92
C ARG A 477 34.81 32.55 -12.38
N LYS A 478 34.12 33.67 -12.61
CA LYS A 478 33.81 34.38 -13.88
C LYS A 478 32.91 33.67 -14.90
N ARG A 479 31.63 34.06 -14.83
CA ARG A 479 30.68 34.05 -15.95
C ARG A 479 31.31 34.79 -17.14
N LYS A 480 31.80 34.08 -18.15
CA LYS A 480 32.01 34.65 -19.49
C LYS A 480 30.67 34.62 -20.22
N LEU A 481 30.28 35.75 -20.78
CA LEU A 481 29.10 35.86 -21.65
C LEU A 481 29.25 34.87 -22.82
N LEU A 482 28.25 34.00 -22.99
CA LEU A 482 28.05 33.23 -24.21
C LEU A 482 27.42 34.14 -25.28
N PRO A 483 27.90 34.12 -26.53
CA PRO A 483 27.20 34.76 -27.63
C PRO A 483 25.96 33.95 -28.03
N THR A 484 24.95 34.68 -28.48
CA THR A 484 23.61 34.25 -28.85
C THR A 484 23.59 33.25 -30.02
N LYS A 485 22.75 32.22 -29.87
CA LYS A 485 22.15 31.29 -30.86
C LYS A 485 22.78 31.17 -32.27
N LYS A 486 23.18 29.94 -32.61
CA LYS A 486 22.97 29.35 -33.94
C LYS A 486 22.30 27.99 -33.81
N SER A 487 21.18 27.82 -34.51
CA SER A 487 20.45 26.55 -34.64
C SER A 487 21.22 25.58 -35.53
N LEU A 488 21.42 24.35 -35.08
CA LEU A 488 21.73 23.18 -35.90
C LEU A 488 20.99 22.00 -35.25
N LYS A 489 19.84 21.61 -35.81
CA LYS A 489 19.61 20.59 -36.85
C LYS A 489 19.75 19.17 -36.30
N GLU A 490 18.65 18.45 -36.41
CA GLU A 490 18.47 17.02 -36.19
C GLU A 490 19.60 16.23 -36.84
N ASP A 491 20.27 15.37 -36.07
CA ASP A 491 21.02 14.24 -36.63
C ASP A 491 20.49 12.94 -36.04
N LYS A 492 19.94 12.15 -36.96
CA LYS A 492 19.40 10.81 -36.77
C LYS A 492 20.52 9.87 -36.32
N LEU A 493 20.24 9.05 -35.29
CA LEU A 493 21.04 7.88 -34.96
C LEU A 493 21.15 6.95 -36.18
N GLN A 494 22.36 6.74 -36.68
CA GLN A 494 22.69 5.60 -37.53
C GLN A 494 23.12 4.42 -36.65
N LEU A 495 22.50 3.27 -36.90
CA LEU A 495 22.76 1.98 -36.30
C LEU A 495 24.16 1.49 -36.69
N VAL A 496 24.97 1.10 -35.71
CA VAL A 496 26.24 0.41 -35.91
C VAL A 496 25.96 -1.07 -36.18
N THR A 497 26.15 -1.50 -37.41
CA THR A 497 26.56 -2.87 -37.75
C THR A 497 28.06 -2.84 -38.01
N ASP A 498 28.83 -3.69 -37.34
CA ASP A 498 29.85 -4.46 -38.06
C ASP A 498 30.28 -5.69 -37.25
N GLN A 499 30.18 -6.82 -37.95
CA GLN A 499 30.80 -8.09 -37.64
C GLN A 499 32.30 -7.96 -37.87
N ASN A 500 33.13 -8.50 -36.97
CA ASN A 500 34.50 -8.85 -37.33
C ASN A 500 34.82 -10.24 -36.79
N SER A 501 34.92 -11.15 -37.76
CA SER A 501 35.44 -12.50 -37.69
C SER A 501 36.95 -12.49 -37.45
N TYR A 502 37.40 -13.38 -36.56
CA TYR A 502 38.80 -13.73 -36.36
C TYR A 502 39.32 -14.61 -37.51
N SER A 503 40.49 -14.26 -38.05
CA SER A 503 41.40 -15.22 -38.70
C SER A 503 42.84 -14.77 -38.47
N LEU A 504 43.53 -15.46 -37.56
CA LEU A 504 44.99 -15.52 -37.47
C LEU A 504 45.49 -16.51 -38.52
N ASP A 505 46.52 -16.12 -39.29
CA ASP A 505 47.72 -16.94 -39.52
C ASP A 505 48.65 -16.28 -40.58
N LEU A 506 49.92 -16.03 -40.19
CA LEU A 506 51.16 -16.55 -40.82
C LEU A 506 52.39 -15.65 -40.58
N THR A 507 53.47 -16.32 -40.14
CA THR A 507 54.92 -16.06 -40.35
C THR A 507 55.51 -14.76 -39.77
N GLU A 508 56.61 -14.73 -39.01
CA GLU A 508 57.78 -15.61 -38.81
C GLU A 508 58.09 -15.86 -37.33
#